data_AF-A0A3Q7IJ05-F1
#
_entry.id   AF-A0A3Q7IJ05-F1
#
_cell.length_a   1.000
_cell.length_b   1.000
_cell.length_c   1.000
_cell.angle_alpha   90.00
_cell.angle_beta   90.00
_cell.angle_gamma   90.00
#
_symmetry.space_group_name_H-M   'P 1'
#
loop_
_entity.id
_entity.type
_entity.pdbx_description
1 polymer ?
#
loop_
_entity_poly.entity_id
_entity_poly.type
_entity_poly.pdbx_seq_one_letter_code
_entity_poly.pdbx_strand_id
1 'polypeptide(L)'
;MKPDPNGLNAHVPLLEYIQNMKNIVLHIKSLSEKTRIIVLSTPPVNEEKIIKLFGISRRSNESSHIYSEACIKMCKELGIKVIDLWTALQNRNDWLSAHFTDGIHLTAEASKVVVKEILKVVKEADWEPNLHWKSLPNEFAQCSPTIFVGTDGNTPLNVADLDLDWQAQWI
;
A
#
# COMPACT_ATOMS: atom_id res chain seq x y z
N MET A 1 -16.38 12.52 1.25
CA MET A 1 -16.70 13.82 0.61
C MET A 1 -18.20 13.90 0.51
N LYS A 2 -18.84 15.06 0.78
CA LYS A 2 -20.28 15.19 0.54
C LYS A 2 -20.52 15.49 -0.94
N PRO A 3 -21.61 15.01 -1.56
CA PRO A 3 -21.95 15.39 -2.92
C PRO A 3 -22.10 16.91 -3.01
N ASP A 4 -21.50 17.51 -4.04
CA ASP A 4 -21.78 18.90 -4.40
C ASP A 4 -23.18 18.96 -5.04
N PRO A 5 -24.07 19.89 -4.65
CA PRO A 5 -25.43 19.97 -5.21
C PRO A 5 -25.45 20.13 -6.73
N ASN A 6 -24.39 20.70 -7.31
CA ASN A 6 -24.27 20.92 -8.76
C ASN A 6 -23.45 19.81 -9.45
N GLY A 7 -23.04 18.77 -8.72
CA GLY A 7 -22.21 17.68 -9.26
C GLY A 7 -20.77 18.10 -9.61
N LEU A 8 -20.31 19.27 -9.12
CA LEU A 8 -19.02 19.86 -9.51
C LEU A 8 -17.82 19.31 -8.72
N ASN A 9 -18.01 18.28 -7.89
CA ASN A 9 -16.92 17.66 -7.14
C ASN A 9 -16.71 16.20 -7.52
N ALA A 10 -15.54 15.67 -7.16
CA ALA A 10 -15.17 14.28 -7.41
C ALA A 10 -15.83 13.29 -6.42
N HIS A 11 -17.04 13.58 -5.95
CA HIS A 11 -17.76 12.67 -5.07
C HIS A 11 -18.36 11.51 -5.87
N VAL A 12 -18.04 10.28 -5.47
CA VAL A 12 -18.67 9.06 -5.97
C VAL A 12 -19.50 8.47 -4.84
N PRO A 13 -20.83 8.27 -4.97
CA PRO A 13 -21.65 7.64 -3.95
C PRO A 13 -21.13 6.27 -3.51
N LEU A 14 -21.30 5.91 -2.23
CA LEU A 14 -20.71 4.70 -1.65
C LEU A 14 -21.06 3.41 -2.42
N LEU A 15 -22.32 3.24 -2.81
CA LEU A 15 -22.75 2.06 -3.58
C LEU A 15 -22.09 2.00 -4.97
N GLU A 16 -21.95 3.15 -5.62
CA GLU A 16 -21.29 3.26 -6.91
C GLU A 16 -19.79 2.99 -6.77
N TYR A 17 -19.14 3.52 -5.73
CA TYR A 17 -17.74 3.22 -5.40
C TYR A 17 -17.52 1.71 -5.24
N ILE A 18 -18.34 1.02 -4.44
CA ILE A 18 -18.24 -0.43 -4.24
C ILE A 18 -18.42 -1.16 -5.58
N GLN A 19 -19.43 -0.79 -6.37
CA GLN A 19 -19.68 -1.43 -7.66
C GLN A 19 -18.52 -1.21 -8.64
N ASN A 20 -17.96 0.00 -8.69
CA ASN A 20 -16.81 0.34 -9.53
C ASN A 20 -15.57 -0.45 -9.12
N MET A 21 -15.25 -0.49 -7.83
CA MET A 21 -14.13 -1.28 -7.31
C MET A 21 -14.31 -2.77 -7.60
N LYS A 22 -15.52 -3.30 -7.41
CA LYS A 22 -15.87 -4.69 -7.74
C LYS A 22 -15.65 -4.98 -9.23
N ASN A 23 -16.12 -4.10 -10.12
CA ASN A 23 -15.95 -4.24 -11.56
C ASN A 23 -14.46 -4.27 -11.94
N ILE A 24 -13.65 -3.36 -11.40
CA ILE A 24 -12.20 -3.30 -11.67
C ILE A 24 -11.52 -4.60 -11.23
N VAL A 25 -11.74 -5.02 -10.00
CA VAL A 25 -11.06 -6.19 -9.42
C VAL A 25 -11.46 -7.48 -10.13
N LEU A 26 -12.76 -7.65 -10.43
CA LEU A 26 -13.25 -8.82 -11.16
C LEU A 26 -12.75 -8.84 -12.61
N HIS A 27 -12.67 -7.67 -13.25
CA HIS A 27 -12.11 -7.58 -14.60
C HIS A 27 -10.64 -8.00 -14.60
N ILE A 28 -9.80 -7.43 -13.74
CA ILE A 28 -8.36 -7.80 -13.65
C ILE A 28 -8.21 -9.29 -13.36
N LYS A 29 -9.00 -9.84 -12.42
CA LYS A 29 -8.98 -11.27 -12.09
C LYS A 29 -9.35 -12.15 -13.29
N SER A 30 -10.27 -11.70 -14.15
CA SER A 30 -10.68 -12.44 -15.36
C SER A 30 -9.60 -12.48 -16.45
N LEU A 31 -8.65 -11.55 -16.44
CA LEU A 31 -7.59 -11.47 -17.46
C LEU A 31 -6.49 -12.53 -17.23
N SER A 32 -6.29 -12.98 -15.99
CA SER A 32 -5.25 -13.97 -15.67
C SER A 32 -5.43 -14.58 -14.28
N GLU A 33 -5.43 -15.91 -14.23
CA GLU A 33 -5.41 -16.68 -12.97
C GLU A 33 -4.10 -16.51 -12.18
N LYS A 34 -3.05 -16.00 -12.82
CA LYS A 34 -1.73 -15.76 -12.20
C LYS A 34 -1.59 -14.35 -11.64
N THR A 35 -2.47 -13.41 -11.99
CA THR A 35 -2.39 -12.05 -11.45
C THR A 35 -2.84 -12.03 -10.00
N ARG A 36 -2.01 -11.47 -9.11
CA ARG A 36 -2.32 -11.29 -7.70
C ARG A 36 -2.78 -9.85 -7.46
N ILE A 37 -3.91 -9.70 -6.76
CA ILE A 37 -4.54 -8.40 -6.53
C ILE A 37 -4.46 -8.10 -5.03
N ILE A 38 -3.91 -6.93 -4.71
CA ILE A 38 -3.97 -6.32 -3.39
C ILE A 38 -4.72 -5.01 -3.55
N VAL A 39 -5.80 -4.84 -2.79
CA VAL A 39 -6.54 -3.57 -2.73
C VAL A 39 -6.05 -2.79 -1.53
N LEU A 40 -5.83 -1.49 -1.71
CA LEU A 40 -5.55 -0.56 -0.62
C LEU A 40 -6.85 0.16 -0.27
N SER A 41 -7.28 0.07 0.99
CA SER A 41 -8.48 0.78 1.43
C SER A 41 -8.25 2.31 1.46
N THR A 42 -9.32 3.08 1.63
CA THR A 42 -9.22 4.54 1.66
C THR A 42 -8.39 4.97 2.89
N PRO A 43 -7.30 5.74 2.72
CA PRO A 43 -6.48 6.20 3.84
C PRO A 43 -7.21 7.25 4.69
N PRO A 44 -6.76 7.53 5.93
CA PRO A 44 -7.31 8.61 6.72
C PRO A 44 -6.88 9.97 6.15
N VAL A 45 -7.50 11.05 6.62
CA VAL A 45 -7.15 12.44 6.25
C VAL A 45 -7.02 13.32 7.48
N ASN A 46 -6.22 14.38 7.39
CA ASN A 46 -6.15 15.43 8.41
C ASN A 46 -6.95 16.66 7.96
N GLU A 47 -8.18 16.76 8.44
CA GLU A 47 -9.13 17.85 8.11
C GLU A 47 -8.62 19.22 8.53
N GLU A 48 -8.01 19.33 9.72
CA GLU A 48 -7.47 20.60 10.22
C GLU A 48 -6.37 21.13 9.31
N LYS A 49 -5.48 20.26 8.84
CA LYS A 49 -4.40 20.62 7.93
C LYS A 49 -4.93 21.02 6.54
N ILE A 50 -5.95 20.32 6.05
CA ILE A 50 -6.65 20.68 4.80
C ILE A 50 -7.27 22.07 4.93
N ILE A 51 -8.00 22.35 6.00
CA ILE A 51 -8.64 23.66 6.23
C ILE A 51 -7.56 24.75 6.33
N LYS A 52 -6.46 24.49 7.04
CA LYS A 52 -5.37 25.46 7.18
C LYS A 52 -4.72 25.83 5.85
N LEU A 53 -4.59 24.88 4.92
CA LEU A 53 -3.91 25.10 3.63
C LEU A 53 -4.84 25.57 2.52
N PHE A 54 -6.07 25.04 2.48
CA PHE A 54 -7.00 25.23 1.37
C PHE A 54 -8.26 26.03 1.76
N GLY A 55 -8.41 26.42 3.03
CA GLY A 55 -9.54 27.20 3.55
C GLY A 55 -10.84 26.41 3.78
N ILE A 56 -10.98 25.24 3.15
CA ILE A 56 -12.16 24.37 3.28
C ILE A 56 -11.77 22.91 3.18
N SER A 57 -12.37 22.05 4.01
CA SER A 57 -12.31 20.61 3.79
C SER A 57 -13.59 20.07 3.18
N ARG A 58 -13.48 19.47 2.00
CA ARG A 58 -14.54 18.65 1.38
C ARG A 58 -14.37 17.16 1.72
N ARG A 59 -13.32 16.78 2.45
CA ARG A 59 -13.04 15.39 2.89
C ARG A 59 -13.20 15.31 4.41
N SER A 60 -13.59 14.15 4.91
CA SER A 60 -13.56 13.91 6.36
C SER A 60 -12.93 12.57 6.67
N ASN A 61 -12.29 12.46 7.82
CA ASN A 61 -11.71 11.19 8.26
C ASN A 61 -12.82 10.14 8.48
N GLU A 62 -13.97 10.57 8.99
CA GLU A 62 -15.18 9.75 9.12
C GLU A 62 -15.66 9.20 7.78
N SER A 63 -15.75 10.06 6.74
CA SER A 63 -16.11 9.58 5.39
C SER A 63 -15.09 8.56 4.89
N SER A 64 -13.81 8.80 5.14
CA SER A 64 -12.73 7.91 4.69
C SER A 64 -12.84 6.54 5.35
N HIS A 65 -13.18 6.49 6.64
CA HIS A 65 -13.43 5.26 7.38
C HIS A 65 -14.60 4.46 6.78
N ILE A 66 -15.73 5.11 6.45
CA ILE A 66 -16.89 4.44 5.83
C ILE A 66 -16.51 3.75 4.50
N TYR A 67 -15.74 4.43 3.65
CA TYR A 67 -15.29 3.87 2.37
C TYR A 67 -14.23 2.78 2.57
N SER A 68 -13.34 2.94 3.57
CA SER A 68 -12.37 1.91 3.96
C SER A 68 -13.08 0.61 4.34
N GLU A 69 -14.03 0.68 5.27
CA GLU A 69 -14.79 -0.49 5.75
C GLU A 69 -15.58 -1.17 4.63
N ALA A 70 -16.23 -0.39 3.77
CA ALA A 70 -16.94 -0.91 2.61
C ALA A 70 -16.01 -1.64 1.63
N CYS A 71 -14.83 -1.06 1.35
CA CYS A 71 -13.81 -1.67 0.50
C CYS A 71 -13.29 -2.99 1.10
N ILE A 72 -12.99 -2.99 2.40
CA ILE A 72 -12.50 -4.16 3.13
C ILE A 72 -13.54 -5.28 3.10
N LYS A 73 -14.81 -4.96 3.40
CA LYS A 73 -15.91 -5.92 3.36
C LYS A 73 -16.06 -6.55 1.96
N MET A 74 -16.09 -5.72 0.92
CA MET A 74 -16.18 -6.18 -0.47
C MET A 74 -15.01 -7.10 -0.84
N CYS A 75 -13.77 -6.73 -0.48
CA CYS A 75 -12.60 -7.56 -0.78
C CYS A 75 -12.64 -8.90 -0.05
N LYS A 76 -13.05 -8.92 1.23
CA LYS A 76 -13.23 -10.16 2.01
C LYS A 76 -14.27 -11.08 1.37
N GLU A 77 -15.41 -10.55 0.95
CA GLU A 77 -16.46 -11.32 0.25
C GLU A 77 -15.98 -11.92 -1.08
N LEU A 78 -15.06 -11.25 -1.77
CA LEU A 78 -14.49 -11.71 -3.05
C LEU A 78 -13.24 -12.60 -2.90
N GLY A 79 -12.75 -12.82 -1.67
CA GLY A 79 -11.49 -13.51 -1.42
C GLY A 79 -10.26 -12.76 -1.95
N ILE A 80 -10.31 -11.43 -1.99
CA ILE A 80 -9.23 -10.55 -2.47
C ILE A 80 -8.46 -10.01 -1.28
N LYS A 81 -7.13 -9.99 -1.37
CA LYS A 81 -6.28 -9.41 -0.32
C LYS A 81 -6.51 -7.90 -0.26
N VAL A 82 -6.67 -7.38 0.94
CA VAL A 82 -6.90 -5.95 1.20
C VAL A 82 -6.04 -5.48 2.35
N ILE A 83 -5.49 -4.28 2.23
CA ILE A 83 -4.74 -3.59 3.27
C ILE A 83 -5.64 -2.48 3.82
N ASP A 84 -5.86 -2.51 5.13
CA ASP A 84 -6.57 -1.45 5.85
C ASP A 84 -5.63 -0.26 6.11
N LEU A 85 -5.49 0.61 5.11
CA LEU A 85 -4.66 1.81 5.22
C LEU A 85 -5.20 2.80 6.23
N TRP A 86 -6.53 2.84 6.42
CA TRP A 86 -7.15 3.71 7.40
C TRP A 86 -6.60 3.41 8.79
N THR A 87 -6.60 2.14 9.21
CA THR A 87 -6.04 1.74 10.51
C THR A 87 -4.52 1.80 10.53
N ALA A 88 -3.83 1.29 9.49
CA ALA A 88 -2.38 1.18 9.48
C ALA A 88 -1.67 2.54 9.64
N LEU A 89 -2.18 3.58 8.98
CA LEU A 89 -1.63 4.93 9.07
C LEU A 89 -1.94 5.64 10.39
N GLN A 90 -2.78 5.08 11.26
CA GLN A 90 -3.10 5.65 12.56
C GLN A 90 -2.36 4.96 13.71
N ASN A 91 -1.47 4.00 13.42
CA ASN A 91 -0.74 3.22 14.41
C ASN A 91 0.45 3.99 15.04
N ARG A 92 0.20 5.23 15.46
CA ARG A 92 1.08 6.12 16.24
C ARG A 92 0.28 7.32 16.74
N ASN A 93 0.64 7.90 17.88
CA ASN A 93 -0.16 8.97 18.51
C ASN A 93 -0.19 10.29 17.70
N ASP A 94 0.88 10.62 16.99
CA ASP A 94 1.09 11.87 16.28
C ASP A 94 0.82 11.77 14.76
N TRP A 95 0.12 10.72 14.32
CA TRP A 95 -0.09 10.39 12.90
C TRP A 95 -0.67 11.56 12.09
N LEU A 96 -1.62 12.32 12.66
CA LEU A 96 -2.22 13.48 12.01
C LEU A 96 -1.16 14.49 11.55
N SER A 97 -0.10 14.68 12.33
CA SER A 97 0.97 15.62 12.03
C SER A 97 2.11 15.00 11.21
N ALA A 98 2.44 13.73 11.48
CA ALA A 98 3.59 13.05 10.89
C ALA A 98 3.32 12.50 9.48
N HIS A 99 2.07 12.12 9.17
CA HIS A 99 1.79 11.30 8.00
C HIS A 99 1.29 12.05 6.77
N PHE A 100 0.98 13.34 6.88
CA PHE A 100 0.47 14.11 5.74
C PHE A 100 1.29 15.35 5.43
N THR A 101 1.56 15.61 4.14
CA THR A 101 2.19 16.85 3.68
C THR A 101 1.20 18.01 3.70
N ASP A 102 -0.01 17.79 3.19
CA ASP A 102 -1.09 18.78 3.03
C ASP A 102 -2.42 18.38 3.68
N GLY A 103 -2.41 17.29 4.44
CA GLY A 103 -3.58 16.67 5.06
C GLY A 103 -4.27 15.60 4.20
N ILE A 104 -3.81 15.38 2.97
CA ILE A 104 -4.30 14.35 2.05
C ILE A 104 -3.15 13.44 1.60
N HIS A 105 -2.06 14.02 1.08
CA HIS A 105 -0.93 13.27 0.53
C HIS A 105 0.03 12.83 1.63
N LEU A 106 0.57 11.62 1.46
CA LEU A 106 1.44 11.00 2.45
C LEU A 106 2.85 11.63 2.48
N THR A 107 3.43 11.72 3.67
CA THR A 107 4.87 12.00 3.82
C THR A 107 5.69 10.76 3.45
N ALA A 108 7.00 10.94 3.23
CA ALA A 108 7.91 9.82 3.01
C ALA A 108 7.86 8.79 4.16
N GLU A 109 7.67 9.24 5.41
CA GLU A 109 7.52 8.36 6.57
C GLU A 109 6.25 7.52 6.50
N ALA A 110 5.11 8.13 6.15
CA ALA A 110 3.85 7.41 5.97
C ALA A 110 3.90 6.44 4.78
N SER A 111 4.59 6.80 3.70
CA SER A 111 4.82 5.88 2.58
C SER A 111 5.58 4.61 3.01
N LYS A 112 6.48 4.70 3.99
CA LYS A 112 7.14 3.50 4.55
C LYS A 112 6.15 2.56 5.24
N VAL A 113 5.11 3.08 5.89
CA VAL A 113 4.03 2.27 6.47
C VAL A 113 3.31 1.49 5.38
N VAL A 114 2.94 2.16 4.28
CA VAL A 114 2.30 1.51 3.12
C VAL A 114 3.18 0.39 2.54
N VAL A 115 4.47 0.64 2.35
CA VAL A 115 5.42 -0.37 1.86
C VAL A 115 5.50 -1.57 2.80
N LYS A 116 5.57 -1.35 4.13
CA LYS A 116 5.61 -2.43 5.12
C LYS A 116 4.35 -3.31 5.06
N GLU A 117 3.17 -2.70 4.94
CA GLU A 117 1.92 -3.45 4.83
C GLU A 117 1.86 -4.25 3.52
N ILE A 118 2.33 -3.69 2.40
CA ILE A 118 2.41 -4.42 1.12
C ILE A 118 3.38 -5.61 1.24
N LEU A 119 4.59 -5.37 1.79
CA LEU A 119 5.61 -6.41 1.98
C LEU A 119 5.09 -7.55 2.86
N LYS A 120 4.35 -7.23 3.91
CA LYS A 120 3.67 -8.21 4.76
C LYS A 120 2.71 -9.08 3.95
N VAL A 121 1.84 -8.47 3.14
CA VAL A 121 0.88 -9.22 2.32
C VAL A 121 1.59 -10.14 1.31
N VAL A 122 2.58 -9.63 0.56
CA VAL A 122 3.28 -10.46 -0.45
C VAL A 122 4.11 -11.59 0.17
N LYS A 123 4.56 -11.42 1.43
CA LYS A 123 5.28 -12.44 2.20
C LYS A 123 4.37 -13.53 2.74
N GLU A 124 3.23 -13.14 3.32
CA GLU A 124 2.29 -14.04 4.02
C GLU A 124 1.25 -14.67 3.09
N ALA A 125 1.04 -14.13 1.89
CA ALA A 125 0.08 -14.70 0.96
C ALA A 125 0.53 -16.06 0.44
N ASP A 126 -0.40 -17.01 0.44
CA ASP A 126 -0.25 -18.33 -0.16
C ASP A 126 -0.35 -18.24 -1.69
N TRP A 127 0.67 -17.61 -2.28
CA TRP A 127 0.80 -17.43 -3.72
C TRP A 127 2.01 -18.20 -4.21
N GLU A 128 1.83 -18.91 -5.33
CA GLU A 128 2.90 -19.57 -6.04
C GLU A 128 3.21 -18.85 -7.37
N PRO A 129 4.46 -18.39 -7.60
CA PRO A 129 5.55 -18.31 -6.61
C PRO A 129 5.26 -17.25 -5.52
N ASN A 130 5.94 -17.35 -4.37
CA ASN A 130 5.89 -16.30 -3.36
C ASN A 130 6.50 -15.01 -3.94
N LEU A 131 5.77 -13.89 -3.84
CA LEU A 131 6.14 -12.63 -4.50
C LEU A 131 6.95 -11.69 -3.59
N HIS A 132 7.36 -12.14 -2.41
CA HIS A 132 8.32 -11.41 -1.61
C HIS A 132 9.69 -11.42 -2.29
N TRP A 133 10.37 -10.27 -2.31
CA TRP A 133 11.61 -10.10 -3.08
C TRP A 133 12.71 -11.09 -2.71
N LYS A 134 12.77 -11.55 -1.45
CA LYS A 134 13.71 -12.60 -1.02
C LYS A 134 13.41 -14.01 -1.53
N SER A 135 12.17 -14.26 -1.91
CA SER A 135 11.73 -15.55 -2.44
C SER A 135 11.90 -15.62 -3.96
N LEU A 136 12.04 -14.46 -4.61
CA LEU A 136 12.21 -14.36 -6.05
C LEU A 136 13.69 -14.56 -6.43
N PRO A 137 13.98 -15.25 -7.54
CA PRO A 137 15.34 -15.40 -8.00
C PRO A 137 15.91 -14.06 -8.49
N ASN A 138 17.21 -13.85 -8.24
CA ASN A 138 17.96 -12.76 -8.85
C ASN A 138 18.03 -12.97 -10.37
N GLU A 139 17.36 -12.13 -11.15
CA GLU A 139 17.40 -12.19 -12.63
C GLU A 139 18.80 -11.93 -13.18
N PHE A 140 19.56 -11.05 -12.50
CA PHE A 140 20.93 -10.69 -12.86
C PHE A 140 21.88 -11.06 -11.72
N ALA A 141 22.26 -12.33 -11.66
CA ALA A 141 23.00 -12.91 -10.54
C ALA A 141 24.44 -12.39 -10.37
N GLN A 142 25.03 -11.61 -11.29
CA GLN A 142 26.38 -11.08 -11.10
C GLN A 142 26.50 -9.64 -11.60
N CYS A 143 26.22 -8.69 -10.70
CA CYS A 143 26.27 -7.26 -11.00
C CYS A 143 27.66 -6.63 -10.77
N SER A 144 28.60 -7.34 -10.15
CA SER A 144 29.93 -6.82 -9.85
C SER A 144 31.01 -7.39 -10.79
N PRO A 145 31.88 -6.54 -11.37
CA PRO A 145 33.07 -6.99 -12.08
C PRO A 145 34.15 -7.54 -11.11
N THR A 146 33.98 -7.33 -9.81
CA THR A 146 34.90 -7.77 -8.74
C THR A 146 34.30 -8.94 -7.96
N ILE A 147 35.08 -10.00 -7.74
CA ILE A 147 34.71 -11.10 -6.84
C ILE A 147 34.93 -10.64 -5.41
N PHE A 148 33.86 -10.59 -4.63
CA PHE A 148 33.96 -10.41 -3.19
C PHE A 148 34.25 -11.76 -2.53
N VAL A 149 35.07 -11.77 -1.49
CA VAL A 149 35.37 -12.98 -0.70
C VAL A 149 34.85 -12.79 0.72
N GLY A 150 34.36 -13.89 1.31
CA GLY A 150 33.87 -13.94 2.67
C GLY A 150 34.95 -13.68 3.70
N THR A 151 34.56 -13.63 4.98
CA THR A 151 35.47 -13.40 6.11
C THR A 151 36.53 -14.49 6.28
N ASP A 152 36.31 -15.66 5.67
CA ASP A 152 37.27 -16.77 5.58
C ASP A 152 38.33 -16.58 4.49
N GLY A 153 38.19 -15.55 3.65
CA GLY A 153 39.08 -15.20 2.54
C GLY A 153 38.98 -16.13 1.33
N ASN A 154 38.16 -17.18 1.38
CA ASN A 154 38.16 -18.26 0.38
C ASN A 154 36.79 -18.51 -0.25
N THR A 155 35.70 -18.07 0.38
CA THR A 155 34.34 -18.26 -0.16
C THR A 155 33.96 -17.07 -1.04
N PRO A 156 33.73 -17.25 -2.35
CA PRO A 156 33.21 -16.20 -3.21
C PRO A 156 31.80 -15.80 -2.75
N LEU A 157 31.57 -14.50 -2.60
CA LEU A 157 30.28 -13.92 -2.27
C LEU A 157 29.68 -13.29 -3.53
N ASN A 158 28.43 -13.65 -3.78
CA ASN A 158 27.62 -12.95 -4.76
C ASN A 158 26.91 -11.78 -4.07
N VAL A 159 27.23 -10.55 -4.50
CA VAL A 159 26.62 -9.33 -3.97
C VAL A 159 25.10 -9.33 -4.11
N ALA A 160 24.57 -9.96 -5.17
CA ALA A 160 23.13 -10.05 -5.38
C ALA A 160 22.42 -10.88 -4.29
N ASP A 161 23.15 -11.77 -3.60
CA ASP A 161 22.62 -12.66 -2.56
C ASP A 161 22.86 -12.10 -1.14
N LEU A 162 23.48 -10.91 -1.01
CA LEU A 162 23.75 -10.28 0.28
C LEU A 162 22.58 -9.40 0.71
N ASP A 163 22.20 -9.51 1.99
CA ASP A 163 21.33 -8.55 2.66
C ASP A 163 22.15 -7.36 3.15
N LEU A 164 21.91 -6.18 2.58
CA LEU A 164 22.54 -4.94 3.00
C LEU A 164 21.77 -4.29 4.15
N ASP A 165 22.45 -3.56 5.04
CA ASP A 165 21.85 -2.97 6.24
C ASP A 165 20.62 -2.09 5.95
N TRP A 166 20.64 -1.35 4.83
CA TRP A 166 19.51 -0.49 4.44
C TRP A 166 18.26 -1.30 4.05
N GLN A 167 18.42 -2.57 3.68
CA GLN A 167 17.34 -3.51 3.38
C GLN A 167 16.73 -4.11 4.64
N ALA A 168 17.42 -4.08 5.79
CA ALA A 168 16.98 -4.76 7.02
C ALA A 168 15.58 -4.35 7.49
N GLN A 169 15.17 -3.11 7.21
CA GLN A 169 13.83 -2.60 7.53
C GLN A 169 12.70 -3.12 6.60
N TRP A 170 13.06 -3.87 5.56
CA TRP A 170 12.21 -4.38 4.47
C TRP A 170 12.23 -5.91 4.33
N ILE A 171 12.81 -6.61 5.31
CA ILE A 171 12.95 -8.08 5.35
C ILE A 171 11.73 -8.72 6.06
#